data_AF-A0A2S4N4Y0-F1
#
_entry.id   AF-A0A2S4N4Y0-F1
#
_cell.length_a   1.000
_cell.length_b   1.000
_cell.length_c   1.000
_cell.angle_alpha   90.00
_cell.angle_beta   90.00
_cell.angle_gamma   90.00
#
_symmetry.space_group_name_H-M   'P 1'
#
loop_
_entity.id
_entity.type
_entity.pdbx_description
1 polymer ?
#
loop_
_entity_poly.entity_id
_entity_poly.type
_entity_poly.pdbx_seq_one_letter_code
_entity_poly.pdbx_strand_id
1 'polypeptide(L)'
;MIDSSKKYQKNKPENMPHVGNFINYYIVNQKLSKAQLARDLDVGNSTLNQYFKNESIQLAILWKISKLLNHNFVAQLAEYLYLPYKTKQEQKLEAHIALLEKRIEVLEIELNVYKKIHEK
;
A
#
# COMPACT_ATOMS: atom_id res chain seq x y z
N MET A 1 4.91 30.26 -25.55
CA MET A 1 4.67 28.81 -25.80
C MET A 1 4.36 28.16 -24.46
N ILE A 2 3.18 27.58 -24.27
CA ILE A 2 2.90 26.80 -23.06
C ILE A 2 3.58 25.45 -23.21
N ASP A 3 4.54 25.13 -22.35
CA ASP A 3 5.16 23.81 -22.29
C ASP A 3 4.08 22.75 -22.07
N SER A 4 3.77 22.00 -23.12
CA SER A 4 2.72 20.98 -23.14
C SER A 4 3.11 19.71 -22.39
N SER A 5 4.38 19.56 -22.00
CA SER A 5 4.91 18.37 -21.34
C SER A 5 4.46 18.21 -19.88
N LYS A 6 3.92 19.27 -19.25
CA LYS A 6 3.54 19.29 -17.83
C LYS A 6 2.08 19.70 -17.57
N LYS A 7 1.17 19.42 -18.51
CA LYS A 7 -0.27 19.75 -18.36
C LYS A 7 -0.89 19.21 -17.06
N TYR A 8 -0.44 18.04 -16.59
CA TYR A 8 -0.92 17.43 -15.35
C TYR A 8 -0.61 18.26 -14.08
N GLN A 9 0.40 19.14 -14.12
CA GLN A 9 0.74 20.02 -12.99
C GLN A 9 -0.22 21.21 -12.90
N LYS A 10 -0.86 21.61 -14.00
CA LYS A 10 -1.75 22.78 -14.03
C LYS A 10 -3.09 22.55 -13.35
N ASN A 11 -3.57 21.30 -13.36
CA ASN A 11 -4.83 20.87 -12.74
C ASN A 11 -4.54 19.78 -11.72
N LYS A 12 -3.62 20.06 -10.79
CA LYS A 12 -3.25 19.10 -9.75
C LYS A 12 -4.49 18.77 -8.91
N PRO A 13 -4.83 17.48 -8.74
CA PRO A 13 -5.89 17.08 -7.83
C PRO A 13 -5.55 17.56 -6.42
N GLU A 14 -6.55 18.07 -5.71
CA GLU A 14 -6.39 18.47 -4.32
C GLU A 14 -5.83 17.30 -3.50
N ASN A 15 -4.91 17.59 -2.58
CA ASN A 15 -4.29 16.61 -1.68
C ASN A 15 -3.49 15.47 -2.35
N MET A 16 -3.16 15.56 -3.64
CA MET A 16 -2.28 14.58 -4.28
C MET A 16 -0.86 14.64 -3.65
N PRO A 17 -0.37 13.53 -3.07
CA PRO A 17 0.97 13.49 -2.48
C PRO A 17 2.05 13.58 -3.55
N HIS A 18 3.21 14.14 -3.18
CA HIS A 18 4.38 14.16 -4.05
C HIS A 18 5.03 12.77 -4.09
N VAL A 19 4.77 12.02 -5.16
CA VAL A 19 5.15 10.59 -5.24
C VAL A 19 6.67 10.38 -5.21
N GLY A 20 7.45 11.22 -5.91
CA GLY A 20 8.91 11.10 -5.87
C GLY A 20 9.51 11.24 -4.47
N ASN A 21 9.07 12.27 -3.73
CA ASN A 21 9.50 12.52 -2.35
C ASN A 21 9.09 11.38 -1.42
N PHE A 22 7.90 10.81 -1.63
CA PHE A 22 7.39 9.68 -0.85
C PHE A 22 8.31 8.45 -0.93
N ILE A 23 8.77 8.11 -2.13
CA ILE A 23 9.73 7.02 -2.35
C ILE A 23 11.07 7.35 -1.71
N ASN A 24 11.55 8.58 -1.91
CA ASN A 24 12.82 9.03 -1.35
C ASN A 24 12.83 8.98 0.19
N TYR A 25 11.72 9.39 0.82
CA TYR A 25 11.53 9.34 2.26
C TYR A 25 11.62 7.90 2.79
N TYR A 26 10.92 6.96 2.14
CA TYR A 26 11.00 5.54 2.49
C TYR A 26 12.44 5.01 2.39
N ILE A 27 13.13 5.27 1.28
CA ILE A 27 14.52 4.85 1.05
C ILE A 27 15.45 5.39 2.14
N VAL A 28 15.33 6.68 2.48
CA VAL A 28 16.19 7.33 3.50
C VAL A 28 15.93 6.74 4.89
N ASN A 29 14.66 6.57 5.28
CA ASN A 29 14.32 6.04 6.60
C ASN A 29 14.75 4.59 6.78
N GLN A 30 14.59 3.78 5.74
CA GLN A 30 15.02 2.37 5.73
C GLN A 30 16.52 2.22 5.43
N LYS A 31 17.25 3.32 5.28
CA LYS A 31 18.70 3.37 4.99
C LYS A 31 19.09 2.52 3.76
N LEU A 32 18.22 2.49 2.76
CA LEU A 32 18.43 1.72 1.54
C LEU A 32 19.37 2.48 0.58
N SER A 33 20.21 1.72 -0.13
CA SER A 33 21.17 2.32 -1.06
C SER A 33 20.50 2.80 -2.34
N LYS A 34 20.48 4.12 -2.57
CA LYS A 34 20.01 4.72 -3.82
C LYS A 34 20.83 4.24 -5.03
N ALA A 35 22.12 4.07 -4.85
CA ALA A 35 23.00 3.57 -5.91
C ALA A 35 22.70 2.11 -6.26
N GLN A 36 22.34 1.28 -5.27
CA GLN A 36 21.88 -0.07 -5.53
C GLN A 36 20.56 -0.06 -6.30
N LEU A 37 19.58 0.73 -5.84
CA LEU A 37 18.29 0.85 -6.52
C LEU A 37 18.42 1.34 -7.97
N ALA A 38 19.33 2.27 -8.25
CA ALA A 38 19.59 2.74 -9.61
C ALA A 38 20.10 1.60 -10.51
N ARG A 39 21.02 0.78 -10.00
CA ARG A 39 21.54 -0.41 -10.69
C ARG A 39 20.44 -1.44 -10.93
N ASP A 40 19.62 -1.74 -9.91
CA ASP A 40 18.55 -2.73 -10.01
C ASP A 40 17.43 -2.30 -10.97
N LEU A 41 17.24 -0.99 -11.14
CA LEU A 41 16.30 -0.42 -12.11
C LEU A 41 16.88 -0.28 -13.53
N ASP A 42 18.18 -0.52 -13.70
CA ASP A 42 18.93 -0.25 -14.94
C ASP A 42 18.81 1.22 -15.39
N VAL A 43 19.00 2.16 -14.45
CA VAL A 43 18.98 3.60 -14.72
C VAL A 43 20.18 4.31 -14.09
N GLY A 44 20.56 5.46 -14.64
CA GLY A 44 21.59 6.30 -14.04
C GLY A 44 21.14 6.92 -12.71
N ASN A 45 22.10 7.20 -11.82
CA ASN A 45 21.84 7.88 -10.54
C ASN A 45 21.15 9.25 -10.72
N SER A 46 21.51 9.98 -11.78
CA SER A 46 20.86 11.26 -12.14
C SER A 46 19.38 11.06 -12.46
N THR A 47 19.05 10.04 -13.25
CA THR A 47 17.67 9.67 -13.61
C THR A 47 16.87 9.26 -12.38
N LEU A 48 17.44 8.41 -11.52
CA LEU A 48 16.78 8.03 -10.27
C LEU A 48 16.53 9.26 -9.37
N ASN A 49 17.51 10.15 -9.23
CA ASN A 49 17.34 11.39 -8.47
C ASN A 49 16.28 12.31 -9.09
N GLN A 50 16.09 12.28 -10.40
CA GLN A 50 15.01 13.01 -11.05
C GLN A 50 13.65 12.41 -10.68
N TYR A 51 13.51 11.09 -10.60
CA TYR A 51 12.27 10.46 -10.13
C TYR A 51 11.86 10.95 -8.75
N PHE A 52 12.81 11.14 -7.83
CA PHE A 52 12.54 11.66 -6.49
C PHE A 52 12.07 13.12 -6.47
N LYS A 53 12.42 13.91 -7.49
CA LYS A 53 12.01 15.32 -7.63
C LYS A 53 10.68 15.50 -8.36
N ASN A 54 10.16 14.44 -8.98
CA ASN A 54 8.91 14.53 -9.73
C ASN A 54 7.71 14.29 -8.82
N GLU A 55 6.73 15.21 -8.88
CA GLU A 55 5.47 15.08 -8.14
C GLU A 55 4.68 13.83 -8.57
N SER A 56 4.75 13.49 -9.85
CA SER A 56 4.17 12.29 -10.44
C SER A 56 5.26 11.45 -11.09
N ILE A 57 5.05 10.14 -11.10
CA ILE A 57 5.92 9.19 -11.78
C ILE A 57 5.06 8.21 -12.56
N GLN A 58 5.65 7.58 -13.57
CA GLN A 58 4.96 6.54 -14.32
C GLN A 58 4.69 5.34 -13.40
N LEU A 59 3.47 4.80 -13.45
CA LEU A 59 3.07 3.67 -12.62
C LEU A 59 3.98 2.44 -12.81
N ALA A 60 4.47 2.21 -14.04
CA ALA A 60 5.41 1.12 -14.31
C ALA A 60 6.72 1.26 -13.53
N ILE A 61 7.25 2.49 -13.38
CA ILE A 61 8.45 2.76 -12.59
C ILE A 61 8.15 2.55 -11.10
N LEU A 62 7.02 3.09 -10.62
CA LEU A 62 6.57 2.89 -9.23
C LEU A 62 6.42 1.40 -8.90
N TRP A 63 5.85 0.63 -9.82
CA TRP A 63 5.64 -0.80 -9.67
C TRP A 63 6.97 -1.56 -9.56
N LYS A 64 7.93 -1.25 -10.43
CA LYS A 64 9.29 -1.82 -10.36
C LYS A 64 9.97 -1.49 -9.03
N ILE A 65 9.96 -0.22 -8.62
CA ILE A 65 10.52 0.22 -7.33
C ILE A 65 9.84 -0.53 -6.18
N SER A 66 8.51 -0.68 -6.21
CA SER A 66 7.75 -1.41 -5.19
C SER A 66 8.22 -2.85 -5.04
N LYS A 67 8.45 -3.54 -6.17
CA LYS A 67 8.94 -4.92 -6.18
C LYS A 67 10.39 -5.02 -5.70
N LEU A 68 11.26 -4.11 -6.13
CA LEU A 68 12.69 -4.11 -5.74
C LEU A 68 12.88 -3.81 -4.25
N LEU A 69 12.12 -2.87 -3.70
CA LEU A 69 12.20 -2.50 -2.29
C LEU A 69 11.30 -3.35 -1.38
N ASN A 70 10.58 -4.31 -1.96
CA ASN A 70 9.57 -5.14 -1.27
C ASN A 70 8.57 -4.29 -0.44
N HIS A 71 8.11 -3.19 -1.01
CA HIS A 71 7.22 -2.24 -0.35
C HIS A 71 6.11 -1.78 -1.30
N ASN A 72 4.86 -1.90 -0.89
CA ASN A 72 3.72 -1.62 -1.77
C ASN A 72 3.37 -0.12 -1.78
N PHE A 73 4.15 0.67 -2.52
CA PHE A 73 3.91 2.10 -2.65
C PHE A 73 2.54 2.44 -3.27
N VAL A 74 1.98 1.56 -4.11
CA VAL A 74 0.65 1.79 -4.70
C VAL A 74 -0.43 1.75 -3.62
N ALA A 75 -0.41 0.74 -2.74
CA ALA A 75 -1.33 0.65 -1.62
C ALA A 75 -1.13 1.80 -0.64
N GLN A 76 0.11 2.13 -0.32
CA GLN A 76 0.41 3.22 0.61
C GLN A 76 -0.06 4.58 0.07
N LEU A 77 0.05 4.83 -1.24
CA LEU A 77 -0.51 6.04 -1.86
C LEU A 77 -2.04 6.03 -1.86
N ALA A 78 -2.68 4.85 -1.95
CA ALA A 78 -4.12 4.72 -1.89
C ALA A 78 -4.70 5.16 -0.53
N GLU A 79 -3.94 5.06 0.56
CA GLU A 79 -4.34 5.57 1.88
C GLU A 79 -4.58 7.08 1.88
N TYR A 80 -3.86 7.83 1.04
CA TYR A 80 -4.02 9.29 0.89
C TYR A 80 -5.16 9.69 -0.04
N LEU A 81 -5.81 8.72 -0.70
CA LEU A 81 -6.96 8.98 -1.56
C LEU A 81 -8.25 9.15 -0.74
N TYR A 82 -8.27 8.70 0.52
CA TYR A 82 -9.42 8.76 1.43
C TYR A 82 -10.72 8.18 0.84
N LEU A 83 -10.59 7.24 -0.10
CA LEU A 83 -11.72 6.51 -0.68
C LEU A 83 -11.79 5.13 -0.06
N PRO A 84 -12.98 4.69 0.42
CA PRO A 84 -13.14 3.36 0.97
C PRO A 84 -12.95 2.32 -0.13
N TYR A 85 -12.06 1.37 0.12
CA TYR A 85 -11.83 0.22 -0.75
C TYR A 85 -11.49 -0.99 0.11
N LYS A 86 -12.03 -2.15 -0.26
CA LYS A 86 -11.68 -3.44 0.34
C LYS A 86 -11.19 -4.37 -0.74
N THR A 87 -10.02 -4.94 -0.54
CA THR A 87 -9.48 -5.99 -1.39
C THR A 87 -10.35 -7.26 -1.30
N LYS A 88 -10.26 -8.10 -2.33
CA LYS A 88 -10.91 -9.43 -2.31
C LYS A 88 -10.39 -10.32 -1.18
N GLN A 89 -9.15 -10.11 -0.73
CA GLN A 89 -8.58 -10.87 0.39
C GLN A 89 -9.18 -10.42 1.72
N GLU A 90 -9.31 -9.11 1.96
CA GLU A 90 -9.98 -8.58 3.15
C GLU A 90 -11.43 -9.03 3.23
N GLN A 91 -12.18 -8.98 2.12
CA GLN A 91 -13.56 -9.48 2.08
C GLN A 91 -13.66 -10.97 2.43
N LYS A 92 -12.72 -11.79 1.93
CA LYS A 92 -12.65 -13.22 2.28
C LYS A 92 -12.30 -13.42 3.76
N LEU A 93 -11.40 -12.61 4.30
CA LEU A 93 -10.99 -12.67 5.69
C LEU A 93 -12.14 -12.27 6.62
N GLU A 94 -12.87 -11.20 6.30
CA GLU A 94 -14.08 -10.78 7.03
C GLU A 94 -15.15 -11.88 7.02
N ALA A 95 -15.41 -12.50 5.86
CA ALA A 95 -16.34 -13.62 5.79
C ALA A 95 -15.88 -14.83 6.61
N HIS A 96 -14.57 -15.10 6.66
CA HIS A 96 -14.01 -16.17 7.47
C HIS A 96 -14.11 -15.88 8.97
N ILE A 97 -13.82 -14.63 9.38
CA ILE A 97 -13.96 -14.17 10.76
C ILE A 97 -15.41 -14.32 11.22
N ALA A 98 -16.38 -13.84 10.44
CA ALA A 98 -17.80 -13.97 10.76
C ALA A 98 -18.25 -15.44 10.91
N LEU A 99 -17.69 -16.34 10.09
CA LEU A 99 -17.95 -17.78 10.20
C LEU A 99 -17.36 -18.36 11.50
N LEU A 100 -16.13 -17.99 11.84
CA LEU A 100 -15.46 -18.44 13.07
C LEU A 100 -16.16 -17.93 14.32
N GLU A 101 -16.55 -16.66 14.34
CA GLU A 101 -17.31 -16.06 15.45
C GLU A 101 -18.62 -16.80 15.70
N LYS A 102 -19.38 -17.10 14.63
CA LYS A 102 -20.59 -17.91 14.72
C LYS A 102 -20.32 -19.31 15.26
N ARG A 103 -19.18 -19.93 14.87
CA ARG A 103 -18.82 -21.26 15.37
C ARG A 103 -18.46 -21.23 16.85
N ILE A 104 -17.74 -20.20 17.30
CA ILE A 104 -17.41 -19.98 18.72
C ILE A 104 -18.69 -19.82 19.54
N GLU A 105 -19.64 -18.98 19.09
CA GLU A 105 -20.92 -18.78 19.78
C GLU A 105 -21.68 -20.10 19.99
N VAL A 106 -21.77 -20.93 18.94
CA VAL A 106 -22.41 -22.26 19.04
C VAL A 106 -21.69 -23.16 20.04
N LEU A 107 -20.35 -23.21 20.01
CA LEU A 107 -19.56 -24.03 20.93
C LEU A 107 -19.68 -23.56 22.37
N GLU A 108 -19.75 -22.25 22.61
CA GLU A 108 -19.97 -21.69 23.95
C GLU A 108 -21.35 -22.07 24.51
N ILE A 109 -22.39 -22.05 23.67
CA ILE A 109 -23.73 -22.52 24.03
C ILE A 109 -23.68 -24.01 24.38
N GLU A 110 -23.09 -24.84 23.52
CA GLU A 110 -22.96 -26.29 23.74
C GLU A 110 -22.22 -26.58 25.06
N LEU A 111 -21.07 -25.93 25.29
CA LEU A 111 -20.30 -26.08 26.54
C LEU A 111 -21.09 -25.67 27.77
N ASN A 112 -21.86 -24.58 27.70
CA ASN A 112 -22.68 -24.13 28.82
C ASN A 112 -23.79 -25.15 29.13
N VAL A 113 -24.42 -25.73 28.11
CA VAL A 113 -25.39 -26.83 28.28
C VAL A 113 -24.72 -28.03 28.95
N TYR A 114 -23.55 -28.45 28.48
CA TYR A 114 -22.82 -29.59 29.08
C TYR A 114 -22.45 -29.34 30.54
N LYS A 115 -21.94 -28.14 30.88
CA LYS A 115 -21.63 -27.78 32.27
C LYS A 115 -22.86 -27.90 33.18
N LYS A 116 -24.01 -27.37 32.74
CA LYS A 116 -25.27 -27.46 33.49
C LYS A 116 -25.78 -28.89 33.70
N ILE A 117 -25.48 -29.81 32.78
CA ILE A 117 -25.85 -31.22 32.91
C ILE A 117 -24.92 -31.93 33.92
N HIS A 118 -23.63 -31.59 33.93
CA HIS A 118 -22.63 -32.25 34.79
C HIS A 118 -22.61 -31.72 36.24
N GLU A 119 -23.15 -30.53 36.49
CA GLU A 119 -23.32 -29.96 37.85
C GLU A 119 -24.56 -30.48 38.59
N LYS A 120 -25.37 -31.36 37.98
CA LYS A 120 -26.50 -32.06 38.62
C LYS A 120 -26.13 -33.48 39.01
#